data_AF-A0A0F0LJU4-F1
#
_entry.id   AF-A0A0F0LJU4-F1
#
_cell.length_a   1.000
_cell.length_b   1.000
_cell.length_c   1.000
_cell.angle_alpha   90.00
_cell.angle_beta   90.00
_cell.angle_gamma   90.00
#
_symmetry.space_group_name_H-M   'P 1'
#
loop_
_entity.id
_entity.type
_entity.pdbx_description
1 polymer ?
#
loop_
_entity_poly.entity_id
_entity_poly.type
_entity_poly.pdbx_seq_one_letter_code
_entity_poly.pdbx_strand_id
1 'polypeptide(L)'
;MLLGISGCSAGTAQSDATPSVKSSSKDMTPSPDRTAPAAATDKVTCDTYSDMLTILHNTDYSFYHNAIGPQERTGWYDLAFRVIGRAPSVGDGPVATALAALKQVHPPMSTSASTQDPTSVAWGKASLALAAACEAEGHQAGATGFVGG
;
A
#
# COMPACT_ATOMS: atom_id res chain seq x y z
N MET A 1 -4.91 -46.61 -6.29
CA MET A 1 -3.46 -46.56 -6.62
C MET A 1 -2.73 -45.92 -5.46
N LEU A 2 -1.54 -46.45 -5.18
CA LEU A 2 -0.76 -46.27 -3.96
C LEU A 2 -0.30 -44.83 -3.67
N LEU A 3 -0.10 -44.59 -2.37
CA LEU A 3 0.58 -43.48 -1.71
C LEU A 3 1.99 -43.20 -2.29
N GLY A 4 2.36 -41.92 -2.31
CA GLY A 4 3.74 -41.46 -2.55
C GLY A 4 4.06 -40.25 -1.67
N ILE A 5 4.50 -40.53 -0.44
CA ILE A 5 5.11 -39.61 0.51
C ILE A 5 6.60 -39.48 0.17
N SER A 6 7.13 -38.25 0.08
CA SER A 6 8.57 -38.01 0.24
C SER A 6 8.78 -36.76 1.10
N GLY A 7 9.04 -37.01 2.39
CA GLY A 7 9.65 -36.02 3.27
C GLY A 7 11.16 -36.01 3.10
N CYS A 8 11.78 -34.86 3.37
CA CYS A 8 13.19 -34.77 3.73
C CYS A 8 13.27 -34.25 5.18
N SER A 9 13.73 -35.10 6.09
CA SER A 9 14.05 -34.73 7.46
C SER A 9 15.55 -34.42 7.62
N ALA A 10 15.78 -33.32 8.34
CA ALA A 10 16.92 -32.92 9.17
C ALA A 10 18.29 -33.62 9.01
N GLY A 11 19.32 -32.80 8.78
CA GLY A 11 20.70 -33.11 9.16
C GLY A 11 21.12 -32.27 10.37
N THR A 12 21.27 -32.90 11.53
CA THR A 12 21.97 -32.36 12.70
C THR A 12 23.45 -32.75 12.64
N ALA A 13 24.36 -31.78 12.77
CA ALA A 13 25.76 -32.04 13.07
C ALA A 13 26.15 -31.38 14.40
N GLN A 14 26.65 -32.20 15.30
CA GLN A 14 27.32 -31.96 16.60
C GLN A 14 28.76 -32.49 16.39
N SER A 15 29.88 -32.05 16.96
CA SER A 15 30.35 -31.10 17.99
C SER A 15 31.84 -30.85 17.67
N ASP A 16 32.46 -29.75 18.13
CA ASP A 16 33.67 -29.80 18.98
C ASP A 16 34.34 -28.44 19.24
N ALA A 17 35.14 -28.44 20.30
CA ALA A 17 35.46 -27.37 21.22
C ALA A 17 36.46 -26.27 20.75
N THR A 18 36.42 -25.19 21.54
CA THR A 18 37.03 -23.85 21.46
C THR A 18 38.58 -23.81 21.47
N PRO A 19 39.17 -22.68 21.05
CA PRO A 19 39.84 -21.86 22.07
C PRO A 19 39.50 -20.36 22.03
N SER A 20 39.50 -19.81 23.23
CA SER A 20 39.14 -18.46 23.64
C SER A 20 40.05 -17.39 23.00
N VAL A 21 39.45 -16.44 22.28
CA VAL A 21 40.03 -15.12 22.03
C VAL A 21 39.16 -14.10 22.75
N LYS A 22 39.70 -13.48 23.80
CA LYS A 22 39.10 -12.30 24.43
C LYS A 22 39.12 -11.15 23.41
N SER A 23 37.98 -10.90 22.77
CA SER A 23 37.73 -9.66 22.06
C SER A 23 36.78 -8.83 22.90
N SER A 24 37.28 -7.71 23.43
CA SER A 24 36.46 -6.65 24.01
C SER A 24 35.61 -6.03 22.89
N SER A 25 34.43 -6.58 22.66
CA SER A 25 33.40 -5.91 21.89
C SER A 25 32.53 -5.15 22.90
N LYS A 26 32.56 -3.82 22.83
CA LYS A 26 31.49 -3.01 23.41
C LYS A 26 30.19 -3.56 22.84
N ASP A 27 29.34 -4.15 23.69
CA ASP A 27 27.97 -4.48 23.33
C ASP A 27 27.22 -3.17 23.11
N MET A 28 27.29 -2.71 21.87
CA MET A 28 26.41 -1.69 21.36
C MET A 28 25.19 -2.45 20.89
N THR A 29 24.22 -2.62 21.79
CA THR A 29 22.91 -3.17 21.45
C THR A 29 22.40 -2.40 20.22
N PRO A 30 22.14 -3.04 19.07
CA PRO A 30 21.51 -2.35 17.96
C PRO A 30 20.12 -1.97 18.46
N SER A 31 19.87 -0.67 18.60
CA SER A 31 18.49 -0.20 18.69
C SER A 31 17.80 -0.68 17.41
N PRO A 32 16.65 -1.38 17.49
CA PRO A 32 15.95 -1.77 16.27
C PRO A 32 15.66 -0.49 15.50
N ASP A 33 16.17 -0.43 14.27
CA ASP A 33 15.99 0.70 13.37
C ASP A 33 14.51 0.77 12.99
N ARG A 34 13.74 1.49 13.81
CA ARG A 34 12.29 1.64 13.67
C ARG A 34 11.93 2.34 12.35
N THR A 35 12.93 2.92 11.67
CA THR A 35 12.82 3.69 10.43
C THR A 35 12.65 2.81 9.18
N ALA A 36 13.36 1.69 9.09
CA ALA A 36 13.30 0.81 7.91
C ALA A 36 11.90 0.19 7.66
N PRO A 37 11.15 -0.25 8.70
CA PRO A 37 9.77 -0.68 8.54
C PRO A 37 8.81 0.43 8.07
N ALA A 38 9.05 1.68 8.50
CA ALA A 38 8.22 2.83 8.12
C ALA A 38 8.41 3.18 6.64
N ALA A 39 9.65 3.34 6.18
CA ALA A 39 9.94 3.64 4.77
C ALA A 39 9.42 2.55 3.81
N ALA A 40 9.55 1.27 4.18
CA ALA A 40 8.98 0.17 3.39
C ALA A 40 7.44 0.24 3.34
N THR A 41 6.79 0.65 4.42
CA THR A 41 5.35 0.85 4.50
C THR A 41 4.90 2.05 3.66
N ASP A 42 5.66 3.15 3.70
CA ASP A 42 5.38 4.35 2.92
C ASP A 42 5.43 4.05 1.43
N LYS A 43 6.43 3.27 0.98
CA LYS A 43 6.48 2.79 -0.41
C LYS A 43 5.21 2.02 -0.79
N VAL A 44 4.81 1.02 0.01
CA VAL A 44 3.60 0.21 -0.28
C VAL A 44 2.34 1.09 -0.27
N THR A 45 2.29 2.09 0.60
CA THR A 45 1.19 3.06 0.65
C THR A 45 1.10 3.89 -0.63
N CYS A 46 2.24 4.42 -1.09
CA CYS A 46 2.32 5.23 -2.30
C CYS A 46 2.08 4.42 -3.58
N ASP A 47 2.51 3.16 -3.63
CA ASP A 47 2.17 2.22 -4.70
C ASP A 47 0.64 1.96 -4.71
N THR A 48 0.04 1.69 -3.55
CA THR A 48 -1.41 1.48 -3.43
C THR A 48 -2.22 2.73 -3.84
N TYR A 49 -1.70 3.92 -3.53
CA TYR A 49 -2.27 5.17 -3.99
C TYR A 49 -2.21 5.32 -5.52
N SER A 50 -1.11 4.91 -6.14
CA SER A 50 -0.96 4.89 -7.61
C SER A 50 -1.92 3.89 -8.27
N ASP A 51 -2.14 2.73 -7.66
CA ASP A 51 -3.14 1.75 -8.12
C ASP A 51 -4.55 2.34 -8.09
N MET A 52 -4.91 3.03 -7.01
CA MET A 52 -6.18 3.74 -6.92
C MET A 52 -6.32 4.81 -8.01
N LEU A 53 -5.30 5.66 -8.22
CA LEU A 53 -5.32 6.67 -9.28
C LEU A 53 -5.48 6.04 -10.67
N THR A 54 -4.81 4.92 -10.89
CA THR A 54 -4.92 4.12 -12.12
C THR A 54 -6.36 3.66 -12.34
N ILE A 55 -7.02 3.10 -11.32
CA ILE A 55 -8.43 2.68 -11.44
C ILE A 55 -9.31 3.88 -11.77
N LEU A 56 -9.20 5.00 -11.02
CA LEU A 56 -10.01 6.19 -11.25
C LEU A 56 -9.83 6.75 -12.66
N HIS A 57 -8.58 6.89 -13.12
CA HIS A 57 -8.24 7.39 -14.44
C HIS A 57 -8.86 6.54 -15.55
N ASN A 58 -8.69 5.23 -15.50
CA ASN A 58 -9.21 4.32 -16.53
C ASN A 58 -10.74 4.19 -16.47
N THR A 59 -11.34 4.33 -15.28
CA THR A 59 -12.79 4.37 -15.11
C THR A 59 -13.39 5.58 -15.82
N ASP A 60 -12.85 6.76 -15.56
CA ASP A 60 -13.32 7.99 -16.21
C ASP A 60 -13.06 7.96 -17.71
N TYR A 61 -11.87 7.53 -18.13
CA TYR A 61 -11.57 7.36 -19.55
C TYR A 61 -12.60 6.44 -20.23
N SER A 62 -12.84 5.25 -19.68
CA SER A 62 -13.79 4.28 -20.23
C SER A 62 -15.22 4.82 -20.27
N PHE A 63 -15.65 5.55 -19.23
CA PHE A 63 -16.98 6.14 -19.16
C PHE A 63 -17.16 7.24 -20.23
N TYR A 64 -16.19 8.15 -20.37
CA TYR A 64 -16.25 9.22 -21.37
C TYR A 64 -16.13 8.72 -22.82
N HIS A 65 -15.54 7.54 -23.00
CA HIS A 65 -15.50 6.84 -24.29
C HIS A 65 -16.69 5.88 -24.52
N ASN A 66 -17.71 5.91 -23.65
CA ASN A 66 -18.92 5.08 -23.71
C ASN A 66 -18.64 3.57 -23.70
N ALA A 67 -17.52 3.12 -23.12
CA ALA A 67 -17.18 1.70 -22.99
C ALA A 67 -17.87 1.06 -21.77
N ILE A 68 -18.16 1.85 -20.73
CA ILE A 68 -18.85 1.40 -19.50
C ILE A 68 -20.05 2.29 -19.18
N GLY A 69 -21.07 1.73 -18.51
CA GLY A 69 -22.26 2.45 -18.08
C GLY A 69 -22.13 3.13 -16.71
N PRO A 70 -23.10 3.97 -16.29
CA PRO A 70 -23.06 4.67 -15.00
C PRO A 70 -22.95 3.74 -13.78
N GLN A 71 -23.68 2.60 -13.78
CA GLN A 71 -23.61 1.62 -12.69
C GLN A 71 -22.22 1.00 -12.58
N GLU A 72 -21.63 0.65 -13.71
CA GLU A 72 -20.29 0.07 -13.77
C GLU A 72 -19.23 1.09 -13.30
N ARG A 73 -19.36 2.36 -13.72
CA ARG A 73 -18.54 3.47 -13.22
C ARG A 73 -18.58 3.57 -11.68
N THR A 74 -19.76 3.51 -11.08
CA THR A 74 -19.90 3.51 -9.61
C THR A 74 -19.20 2.31 -8.97
N GLY A 75 -19.36 1.11 -9.52
CA GLY A 75 -18.68 -0.09 -9.01
C GLY A 75 -17.15 0.00 -9.06
N TRP A 76 -16.61 0.62 -10.11
CA TRP A 76 -15.17 0.87 -10.23
C TRP A 76 -14.66 1.93 -9.24
N TYR A 77 -15.43 2.98 -8.97
CA TYR A 77 -15.10 3.93 -7.90
C TYR A 77 -15.09 3.27 -6.52
N ASP A 78 -16.10 2.47 -6.20
CA ASP A 78 -16.14 1.71 -4.95
C ASP A 78 -14.92 0.79 -4.81
N LEU A 79 -14.45 0.21 -5.92
CA LEU A 79 -13.22 -0.58 -5.94
C LEU A 79 -11.98 0.28 -5.64
N ALA A 80 -11.83 1.43 -6.29
CA ALA A 80 -10.72 2.35 -6.05
C ALA A 80 -10.65 2.76 -4.57
N PHE A 81 -11.78 3.16 -3.98
CA PHE A 81 -11.84 3.54 -2.57
C PHE A 81 -11.53 2.38 -1.62
N ARG A 82 -11.91 1.16 -1.99
CA ARG A 82 -11.57 -0.05 -1.23
C ARG A 82 -10.07 -0.37 -1.28
N VAL A 83 -9.41 -0.13 -2.41
CA VAL A 83 -7.96 -0.31 -2.58
C VAL A 83 -7.21 0.63 -1.63
N ILE A 84 -7.44 1.95 -1.72
CA ILE A 84 -6.77 2.91 -0.85
C ILE A 84 -7.18 2.76 0.63
N GLY A 85 -8.42 2.33 0.90
CA GLY A 85 -8.90 2.04 2.25
C GLY A 85 -8.06 0.97 2.95
N ARG A 86 -7.50 0.03 2.19
CA ARG A 86 -6.64 -1.07 2.67
C ARG A 86 -5.15 -0.73 2.65
N ALA A 87 -4.75 0.42 2.12
CA ALA A 87 -3.35 0.84 2.15
C ALA A 87 -2.83 0.78 3.59
N PRO A 88 -1.65 0.17 3.81
CA PRO A 88 -1.08 0.06 5.14
C PRO A 88 -0.78 1.46 5.69
N SER A 89 -0.74 1.58 7.01
CA SER A 89 -0.31 2.81 7.67
C SER A 89 0.38 2.41 8.95
N VAL A 90 1.63 2.84 9.12
CA VAL A 90 2.44 2.56 10.31
C VAL A 90 3.19 3.82 10.70
N GLY A 91 3.13 4.17 11.99
CA GLY A 91 3.76 5.37 12.51
C GLY A 91 3.04 6.66 12.15
N ASP A 92 3.71 7.78 12.42
CA ASP A 92 3.14 9.13 12.34
C ASP A 92 3.84 9.98 11.26
N GLY A 93 4.40 9.33 10.25
CA GLY A 93 5.13 10.00 9.15
C GLY A 93 4.21 10.82 8.22
N PRO A 94 4.77 11.63 7.30
CA PRO A 94 3.99 12.46 6.38
C PRO A 94 3.02 11.65 5.52
N VAL A 95 3.46 10.50 4.97
CA VAL A 95 2.63 9.61 4.16
C VAL A 95 1.49 9.00 4.98
N ALA A 96 1.79 8.46 6.17
CA ALA A 96 0.78 7.93 7.09
C ALA A 96 -0.26 8.99 7.50
N THR A 97 0.18 10.21 7.78
CA THR A 97 -0.68 11.36 8.14
C THR A 97 -1.57 11.77 6.97
N ALA A 98 -1.01 11.90 5.76
CA ALA A 98 -1.77 12.27 4.57
C ALA A 98 -2.77 11.17 4.18
N LEU A 99 -2.40 9.89 4.31
CA LEU A 99 -3.31 8.76 4.09
C LEU A 99 -4.47 8.78 5.10
N ALA A 100 -4.20 9.06 6.38
CA ALA A 100 -5.24 9.19 7.39
C ALA A 100 -6.21 10.32 7.05
N ALA A 101 -5.71 11.48 6.61
CA ALA A 101 -6.54 12.60 6.17
C ALA A 101 -7.40 12.23 4.94
N LEU A 102 -6.84 11.51 3.97
CA LEU A 102 -7.59 11.01 2.80
C LEU A 102 -8.72 10.06 3.23
N LYS A 103 -8.43 9.11 4.13
CA LYS A 103 -9.42 8.15 4.66
C LYS A 103 -10.51 8.82 5.52
N GLN A 104 -10.26 10.00 6.07
CA GLN A 104 -11.29 10.79 6.78
C GLN A 104 -12.28 11.46 5.82
N VAL A 105 -11.81 11.90 4.65
CA VAL A 105 -12.72 12.40 3.59
C VAL A 105 -13.61 11.27 3.07
N HIS A 106 -13.06 10.05 3.02
CA HIS A 106 -13.78 8.88 2.53
C HIS A 106 -13.53 7.63 3.38
N PRO A 107 -14.39 7.35 4.38
CA PRO A 107 -14.25 6.16 5.21
C PRO A 107 -14.35 4.88 4.38
N PRO A 108 -13.46 3.88 4.57
CA PRO A 108 -13.41 2.65 3.75
C PRO A 108 -14.68 1.78 3.75
N MET A 109 -15.66 2.08 4.61
CA MET A 109 -16.84 1.26 4.86
C MET A 109 -18.08 2.10 5.18
N SER A 110 -18.31 3.22 4.50
CA SER A 110 -19.64 3.85 4.55
C SER A 110 -20.64 2.93 3.83
N THR A 111 -21.49 2.23 4.59
CA THR A 111 -22.65 1.48 4.07
C THR A 111 -23.81 2.40 3.70
N SER A 112 -23.68 3.70 3.98
CA SER A 112 -24.60 4.74 3.49
C SER A 112 -24.28 5.01 2.03
N ALA A 113 -25.30 4.94 1.16
CA ALA A 113 -25.28 5.38 -0.23
C ALA A 113 -25.08 6.90 -0.39
N SER A 114 -24.38 7.55 0.55
CA SER A 114 -23.82 8.88 0.31
C SER A 114 -22.86 8.73 -0.86
N THR A 115 -23.23 9.34 -1.98
CA THR A 115 -22.55 9.26 -3.27
C THR A 115 -21.06 9.51 -3.05
N GLN A 116 -20.28 8.44 -3.14
CA GLN A 116 -18.84 8.49 -3.08
C GLN A 116 -18.39 9.28 -4.30
N ASP A 117 -18.05 10.55 -4.10
CA ASP A 117 -17.74 11.47 -5.19
C ASP A 117 -16.23 11.72 -5.28
N PRO A 118 -15.51 10.98 -6.13
CA PRO A 118 -14.08 11.23 -6.37
C PRO A 118 -13.83 12.58 -7.04
N THR A 119 -14.87 13.31 -7.46
CA THR A 119 -14.77 14.67 -8.01
C THR A 119 -14.92 15.77 -6.96
N SER A 120 -15.18 15.40 -5.70
CA SER A 120 -15.34 16.39 -4.63
C SER A 120 -14.04 17.18 -4.36
N VAL A 121 -14.18 18.48 -4.09
CA VAL A 121 -13.03 19.36 -3.78
C VAL A 121 -12.24 18.88 -2.56
N ALA A 122 -12.93 18.32 -1.56
CA ALA A 122 -12.29 17.78 -0.36
C ALA A 122 -11.42 16.57 -0.70
N TRP A 123 -11.92 15.65 -1.53
CA TRP A 123 -11.16 14.49 -1.99
C TRP A 123 -9.94 14.92 -2.81
N GLY A 124 -10.13 15.82 -3.79
CA GLY A 124 -9.04 16.31 -4.61
C GLY A 124 -7.91 16.95 -3.80
N LYS A 125 -8.24 17.76 -2.78
CA LYS A 125 -7.24 18.35 -1.87
C LYS A 125 -6.49 17.29 -1.05
N ALA A 126 -7.19 16.33 -0.47
CA ALA A 126 -6.55 15.28 0.32
C ALA A 126 -5.70 14.34 -0.55
N SER A 127 -6.15 14.04 -1.77
CA SER A 127 -5.41 13.25 -2.76
C SER A 127 -4.11 13.95 -3.15
N LEU A 128 -4.17 15.26 -3.44
CA LEU A 128 -2.96 16.05 -3.74
C LEU A 128 -1.98 16.10 -2.56
N ALA A 129 -2.48 16.18 -1.32
CA ALA A 129 -1.63 16.14 -0.13
C ALA A 129 -0.91 14.78 0.01
N LEU A 130 -1.59 13.67 -0.28
CA LEU A 130 -0.97 12.34 -0.28
C LEU A 130 0.05 12.19 -1.41
N ALA A 131 -0.23 12.72 -2.61
CA ALA A 131 0.72 12.75 -3.70
C ALA A 131 2.01 13.50 -3.31
N ALA A 132 1.88 14.70 -2.74
CA ALA A 132 3.02 15.50 -2.29
C ALA A 132 3.82 14.81 -1.18
N ALA A 133 3.16 14.11 -0.25
CA ALA A 133 3.84 13.34 0.79
C ALA A 133 4.64 12.17 0.19
N CYS A 134 4.07 11.45 -0.77
CA CYS A 134 4.77 10.37 -1.48
C CYS A 134 5.98 10.90 -2.25
N GLU A 135 5.84 12.02 -2.97
CA GLU A 135 6.94 12.64 -3.72
C GLU A 135 8.10 13.07 -2.80
N ALA A 136 7.79 13.63 -1.63
CA ALA A 136 8.79 14.04 -0.64
C ALA A 136 9.64 12.85 -0.13
N GLU A 137 9.07 11.66 -0.06
CA GLU A 137 9.76 10.41 0.30
C GLU A 137 10.41 9.70 -0.91
N GLY A 138 10.39 10.33 -2.09
CA GLY A 138 10.97 9.78 -3.32
C GLY A 138 10.10 8.72 -4.01
N HIS A 139 8.82 8.64 -3.67
CA HIS A 139 7.84 7.76 -4.30
C HIS A 139 6.94 8.56 -5.24
N GLN A 140 7.22 8.51 -6.54
CA GLN A 140 6.35 9.16 -7.52
C GLN A 140 4.98 8.47 -7.56
N ALA A 141 3.92 9.23 -7.28
CA ALA A 141 2.56 8.76 -7.43
C ALA A 141 2.02 9.10 -8.83
N GLY A 142 1.33 8.16 -9.47
CA GLY A 142 0.79 8.39 -10.81
C GLY A 142 -0.25 7.37 -11.24
N ALA A 143 -1.00 7.71 -12.28
CA ALA A 143 -1.91 6.79 -12.95
C ALA A 143 -1.24 6.21 -14.20
N THR A 144 -1.44 4.91 -14.44
CA THR A 144 -1.10 4.28 -15.72
C THR A 144 -2.36 4.12 -16.57
N GLY A 145 -2.43 4.80 -17.71
CA GLY A 145 -3.54 4.62 -18.64
C GLY A 145 -3.43 3.30 -19.41
N PHE A 146 -4.51 2.54 -19.50
CA PHE A 146 -4.67 1.45 -20.42
C PHE A 146 -6.06 1.51 -21.06
N VAL A 147 -6.12 1.29 -22.37
CA VAL A 147 -7.38 1.23 -23.11
C VAL A 147 -7.65 -0.25 -23.37
N GLY A 148 -8.49 -0.87 -22.54
CA GLY A 148 -8.83 -2.30 -22.63
C GLY A 148 -10.33 -2.49 -22.79
N GLY A 149 -10.73 -3.14 -23.89
CA GLY A 149 -12.06 -3.68 -24.16
C GLY A 149 -11.95 -5.11 -24.67
#